data_AF-A0A0P4VYP1-F1
#
_entry.id   AF-A0A0P4VYP1-F1
#
_cell.length_a   1.000
_cell.length_b   1.000
_cell.length_c   1.000
_cell.angle_alpha   90.00
_cell.angle_beta   90.00
_cell.angle_gamma   90.00
#
_symmetry.space_group_name_H-M   'P 1'
#
loop_
_entity.id
_entity.type
_entity.pdbx_description
1 polymer ?
#
loop_
_entity_poly.entity_id
_entity_poly.type
_entity_poly.pdbx_seq_one_letter_code
_entity_poly.pdbx_strand_id
1 'polypeptide(L)'
;MFPKATDKSFEEKLKTNHLGKSPNFIKPKPPKPGQAEAHFAIVHYAGTVPYNLTGWLEKNKDPLNDTVVDQLKKASNALSVEIFLDHPGQSGAPDTGGKGGAYKQDLPSCLHYLSSFSSLVFFFS
;
A
#
# COMPACT_ATOMS: atom_id res chain seq x y z
N MET A 1 -0.22 -10.49 -13.99
CA MET A 1 0.97 -10.17 -13.18
C MET A 1 2.19 -10.07 -14.10
N PHE A 2 2.99 -9.00 -14.03
CA PHE A 2 4.23 -8.88 -14.82
C PHE A 2 5.35 -9.67 -14.11
N PRO A 3 5.84 -10.80 -14.65
CA PRO A 3 6.78 -11.67 -13.96
C PRO A 3 8.22 -11.11 -13.86
N LYS A 4 8.45 -9.83 -14.22
CA LYS A 4 9.79 -9.22 -14.31
C LYS A 4 9.86 -7.76 -13.85
N ALA A 5 8.85 -7.26 -13.13
CA ALA A 5 8.98 -5.94 -12.51
C ALA A 5 10.00 -6.03 -11.38
N THR A 6 10.97 -5.12 -11.36
CA THR A 6 11.99 -4.99 -10.32
C THR A 6 11.81 -3.63 -9.67
N ASP A 7 12.29 -3.46 -8.44
CA ASP A 7 12.18 -2.18 -7.74
C ASP A 7 12.81 -1.03 -8.55
N LYS A 8 13.85 -1.33 -9.35
CA LYS A 8 14.47 -0.41 -10.30
C LYS A 8 13.54 0.03 -11.43
N SER A 9 12.82 -0.90 -12.05
CA SER A 9 11.88 -0.55 -13.12
C SER A 9 10.65 0.20 -12.59
N PHE A 10 10.30 -0.02 -11.32
CA PHE A 10 9.28 0.78 -10.63
C PHE A 10 9.77 2.21 -10.34
N GLU A 11 11.00 2.37 -9.85
CA GLU A 11 11.64 3.66 -9.62
C GLU A 11 11.72 4.52 -10.89
N GLU A 12 12.18 3.93 -12.00
CA GLU A 12 12.33 4.63 -13.28
C GLU A 12 10.98 5.14 -13.79
N LYS A 13 9.93 4.32 -13.67
CA LYS A 13 8.57 4.72 -14.01
C LYS A 13 8.06 5.85 -13.12
N LEU A 14 8.33 5.81 -11.81
CA LEU A 14 7.95 6.89 -10.90
C LEU A 14 8.63 8.21 -11.28
N LYS A 15 9.95 8.18 -11.51
CA LYS A 15 10.72 9.36 -11.89
C LYS A 15 10.24 9.93 -13.23
N THR A 16 10.05 9.09 -14.25
CA THR A 16 9.58 9.52 -15.58
C THR A 16 8.17 10.16 -15.55
N ASN A 17 7.31 9.67 -14.66
CA ASN A 17 5.93 10.14 -14.57
C ASN A 17 5.75 11.36 -13.65
N HIS A 18 6.58 11.54 -12.63
CA HIS A 18 6.34 12.57 -11.61
C HIS A 18 7.45 13.60 -11.46
N LEU A 19 8.70 13.26 -11.79
CA LEU A 19 9.81 14.20 -11.62
C LEU A 19 9.68 15.36 -12.62
N GLY A 20 9.61 16.59 -12.10
CA GLY A 20 9.44 17.80 -12.90
C GLY A 20 8.01 18.06 -13.40
N LYS A 21 7.08 17.10 -13.23
CA LYS A 21 5.66 17.26 -13.54
C LYS A 21 4.83 17.52 -12.29
N SER A 22 5.21 16.91 -11.17
CA SER A 22 4.55 17.08 -9.87
C SER A 22 5.46 17.87 -8.93
N PRO A 23 5.05 19.05 -8.44
CA PRO A 23 5.90 19.90 -7.60
C PRO A 23 6.28 19.25 -6.27
N ASN A 24 5.46 18.30 -5.79
CA ASN A 24 5.68 17.62 -4.51
C ASN A 24 6.60 16.39 -4.63
N PHE A 25 6.99 15.99 -5.85
CA PHE A 25 7.90 14.86 -6.08
C PHE A 25 9.31 15.38 -6.36
N ILE A 26 10.23 15.14 -5.42
CA ILE A 26 11.58 15.68 -5.49
C ILE A 26 12.64 14.59 -5.40
N LYS A 27 13.86 14.94 -5.84
CA LYS A 27 15.03 14.09 -5.63
C LYS A 27 15.33 13.99 -4.12
N PRO A 28 15.73 12.81 -3.62
CA PRO A 28 16.02 12.63 -2.21
C PRO A 28 17.26 13.44 -1.82
N LYS A 29 17.28 13.95 -0.58
CA LYS A 29 18.49 14.57 -0.02
C LYS A 29 19.55 13.49 0.22
N PRO A 30 20.86 13.83 0.14
CA PRO A 30 21.92 12.89 0.44
C PRO A 30 21.73 12.26 1.82
N PRO A 31 21.92 10.94 1.97
CA PRO A 31 21.72 10.27 3.24
C PRO A 31 22.73 10.78 4.28
N LYS A 32 22.26 10.99 5.51
CA LYS A 32 23.15 11.21 6.65
C LYS A 32 23.83 9.90 7.05
N PRO A 33 25.00 9.92 7.71
CA PRO A 33 25.63 8.70 8.21
C PRO A 33 24.65 7.86 9.05
N GLY A 34 24.42 6.61 8.64
CA GLY A 34 23.49 5.69 9.29
C GLY A 34 22.05 5.68 8.75
N GLN A 35 21.71 6.53 7.77
CA GLN A 35 20.42 6.47 7.07
C GLN A 35 20.51 5.62 5.80
N ALA A 36 19.48 4.80 5.56
CA ALA A 36 19.36 4.03 4.34
C ALA A 36 19.21 4.95 3.12
N GLU A 37 19.79 4.53 1.99
CA GLU A 37 19.63 5.21 0.71
C GLU A 37 18.14 5.36 0.36
N ALA A 38 17.75 6.57 -0.03
CA ALA A 38 16.40 6.89 -0.49
C ALA A 38 16.40 7.09 -2.01
N HIS A 39 15.32 6.68 -2.67
CA HIS A 39 15.22 6.69 -4.13
C HIS A 39 14.46 7.93 -4.65
N PHE A 40 13.52 8.45 -3.84
CA PHE A 40 12.78 9.69 -4.07
C PHE A 40 12.30 10.29 -2.75
N ALA A 41 11.79 11.53 -2.77
CA ALA A 41 11.15 12.14 -1.60
C ALA A 41 9.85 12.84 -1.99
N ILE A 42 8.90 12.86 -1.05
CA ILE A 42 7.63 13.57 -1.19
C ILE A 42 7.59 14.74 -0.22
N VAL A 43 7.22 15.92 -0.73
CA VAL A 43 6.90 17.08 0.09
C VAL A 43 5.48 16.92 0.64
N HIS A 44 5.38 16.68 1.94
CA HIS A 44 4.13 16.56 2.68
C HIS A 44 3.93 17.79 3.57
N TYR A 45 2.70 18.03 4.07
CA TYR A 45 2.40 19.22 4.88
C TYR A 45 3.27 19.30 6.15
N ALA A 46 3.63 18.14 6.71
CA ALA A 46 4.49 18.03 7.89
C ALA A 46 6.00 18.02 7.57
N GLY A 47 6.38 18.20 6.29
CA GLY A 47 7.78 18.22 5.84
C GLY A 47 8.08 17.24 4.71
N THR A 48 9.33 17.26 4.26
CA THR A 48 9.82 16.36 3.20
C THR A 48 10.18 14.99 3.77
N VAL A 49 9.58 13.93 3.23
CA VAL A 49 9.84 12.55 3.65
C VAL A 49 10.58 11.79 2.55
N PRO A 50 11.80 11.29 2.79
CA PRO A 50 12.52 10.42 1.86
C PRO A 50 11.99 8.98 1.93
N TYR A 51 11.84 8.32 0.77
CA TYR A 51 11.32 6.96 0.66
C TYR A 51 12.34 6.01 0.03
N ASN A 52 12.42 4.79 0.58
CA ASN A 52 13.20 3.69 0.05
C ASN A 52 12.27 2.66 -0.62
N LEU A 53 12.57 2.31 -1.88
CA LEU A 53 11.79 1.39 -2.71
C LEU A 53 12.20 -0.08 -2.59
N THR A 54 13.34 -0.38 -1.96
CA THR A 54 13.87 -1.73 -1.85
C THR A 54 12.88 -2.65 -1.13
N GLY A 55 12.49 -3.74 -1.82
CA GLY A 55 11.56 -4.73 -1.31
C GLY A 55 10.09 -4.31 -1.34
N TRP A 56 9.73 -3.17 -1.95
CA TRP A 56 8.33 -2.77 -2.07
C TRP A 56 7.53 -3.74 -2.92
N LEU A 57 8.10 -4.26 -4.02
CA LEU A 57 7.39 -5.23 -4.84
C LEU A 57 7.09 -6.51 -4.06
N GLU A 58 8.06 -7.02 -3.30
CA GLU A 58 7.89 -8.23 -2.49
C GLU A 58 6.84 -8.03 -1.38
N LYS A 59 6.91 -6.91 -0.65
CA LYS A 59 5.93 -6.58 0.40
C LYS A 59 4.50 -6.46 -0.14
N ASN A 60 4.35 -6.11 -1.41
CA ASN A 60 3.05 -5.96 -2.07
C ASN A 60 2.54 -7.25 -2.72
N LYS A 61 3.21 -8.41 -2.61
CA LYS A 61 2.76 -9.65 -3.26
C LYS A 61 1.56 -10.36 -2.64
N ASP A 62 0.94 -9.81 -1.59
CA ASP A 62 -0.09 -10.45 -0.76
C ASP A 62 0.00 -11.98 -0.68
N PRO A 63 0.78 -12.52 0.28
CA PRO A 63 1.01 -13.97 0.37
C PRO A 63 -0.18 -14.74 0.94
N LEU A 64 -1.41 -14.21 0.86
CA LEU A 64 -2.56 -14.94 1.34
C LEU A 64 -2.89 -16.06 0.34
N ASN A 65 -2.59 -17.30 0.73
CA ASN A 65 -2.90 -18.45 -0.10
C ASN A 65 -4.38 -18.81 0.06
N ASP A 66 -5.14 -18.67 -1.02
CA ASP A 66 -6.58 -18.97 -1.07
C ASP A 66 -6.92 -20.39 -0.58
N THR A 67 -6.00 -21.34 -0.73
CA THR A 67 -6.16 -22.73 -0.25
C THR A 67 -6.17 -22.81 1.27
N VAL A 68 -5.35 -21.99 1.93
CA VAL A 68 -5.29 -21.92 3.40
C VAL A 68 -6.54 -21.23 3.94
N VAL A 69 -7.04 -20.21 3.23
CA VAL A 69 -8.32 -19.56 3.57
C VAL A 69 -9.48 -20.56 3.52
N ASP A 70 -9.55 -21.38 2.47
CA ASP A 70 -10.58 -22.42 2.35
C ASP A 70 -10.50 -23.49 3.45
N GLN A 71 -9.30 -23.81 3.94
CA GLN A 71 -9.13 -24.68 5.10
C GLN A 71 -9.63 -24.01 6.38
N LEU A 72 -9.36 -22.71 6.58
CA LEU A 72 -9.83 -21.96 7.74
C LEU A 72 -11.36 -21.82 7.77
N LYS A 73 -12.02 -21.72 6.61
CA LYS A 73 -13.49 -21.75 6.48
C LYS A 73 -14.13 -23.09 6.85
N LYS A 74 -13.34 -24.18 6.87
CA LYS A 74 -13.78 -25.54 7.22
C LYS A 74 -13.19 -26.03 8.55
N ALA A 75 -12.47 -25.18 9.27
CA ALA A 75 -11.84 -25.53 10.54
C ALA A 75 -12.90 -25.77 11.63
N SER A 76 -12.54 -26.54 12.65
CA SER A 76 -13.40 -26.81 13.82
C SER A 76 -13.58 -25.60 14.74
N ASN A 77 -12.81 -24.53 14.54
CA ASN A 77 -12.89 -23.30 15.32
C ASN A 77 -13.94 -22.34 14.72
N ALA A 78 -15.05 -22.14 15.43
CA ALA A 78 -16.16 -21.30 15.00
C ALA A 78 -15.75 -19.84 14.73
N LEU A 79 -14.83 -19.27 15.51
CA LEU A 79 -14.36 -17.89 15.32
C LEU A 79 -13.52 -17.76 14.04
N SER A 80 -12.72 -18.77 13.72
CA SER A 80 -11.95 -18.79 12.47
C SER A 80 -12.86 -18.86 11.26
N VAL A 81 -13.96 -19.61 11.33
CA VAL A 81 -14.94 -19.65 10.25
C VAL A 81 -15.59 -18.27 10.09
N GLU A 82 -16.05 -17.65 11.18
CA GLU A 82 -16.74 -16.35 11.18
C GLU A 82 -15.90 -15.23 10.55
N ILE A 83 -14.61 -15.13 10.92
CA ILE A 83 -13.70 -14.08 10.42
C ILE A 83 -13.43 -14.22 8.90
N PHE A 84 -13.46 -15.43 8.34
CA PHE A 84 -13.14 -15.70 6.93
C PHE A 84 -14.38 -15.95 6.06
N LEU A 85 -15.60 -15.71 6.57
CA LEU A 85 -16.85 -15.88 5.81
C LEU A 85 -16.85 -15.07 4.51
N ASP A 86 -16.48 -13.79 4.62
CA ASP A 86 -16.52 -12.80 3.54
C ASP A 86 -15.33 -12.90 2.58
N HIS A 87 -14.32 -13.73 2.91
CA HIS A 87 -13.20 -13.95 2.01
C HIS A 87 -13.63 -14.87 0.86
N PRO A 88 -13.40 -14.49 -0.42
CA PRO A 88 -13.94 -15.22 -1.57
C PRO A 88 -13.32 -16.62 -1.83
N GLY A 89 -12.30 -17.01 -1.05
CA GLY A 89 -11.61 -18.31 -1.14
C GLY A 89 -11.04 -18.60 -2.54
N GLN A 90 -10.80 -19.87 -2.86
CA GLN A 90 -10.37 -20.28 -4.22
C GLN A 90 -11.41 -20.02 -5.32
N SER A 91 -12.66 -19.77 -4.94
CA SER A 91 -13.79 -19.48 -5.83
C SER A 91 -13.91 -18.00 -6.24
N GLY A 92 -13.07 -17.13 -5.69
CA GLY A 92 -13.02 -15.71 -6.01
C GLY A 92 -12.36 -15.42 -7.35
N ALA A 93 -12.71 -14.28 -7.96
CA ALA A 93 -11.89 -13.71 -9.03
C ALA A 93 -10.44 -13.56 -8.51
N PRO A 94 -9.41 -13.83 -9.33
CA PRO A 94 -8.03 -13.78 -8.90
C PRO A 94 -7.75 -12.44 -8.23
N ASP A 95 -7.31 -12.49 -6.98
CA ASP A 95 -7.01 -11.29 -6.20
C ASP A 95 -5.85 -10.57 -6.90
N THR A 96 -6.22 -9.54 -7.66
CA THR A 96 -5.31 -8.79 -8.52
C THR A 96 -4.74 -7.58 -7.78
N GLY A 97 -5.19 -7.34 -6.56
CA GLY A 97 -4.73 -6.27 -5.69
C GLY A 97 -3.80 -6.79 -4.62
N GLY A 98 -2.49 -6.64 -4.82
CA GLY A 98 -1.54 -6.67 -3.70
C GLY A 98 -1.87 -5.60 -2.64
N LYS A 99 -1.19 -5.57 -1.49
CA LYS A 99 -1.61 -4.76 -0.32
C LYS A 99 -2.01 -3.33 -0.63
N GLY A 100 -1.28 -2.67 -1.52
CA GLY A 100 -1.61 -1.32 -1.97
C GLY A 100 -2.96 -1.15 -2.71
N GLY A 101 -3.54 -2.23 -3.24
CA GLY A 101 -4.86 -2.31 -3.84
C GLY A 101 -5.98 -2.31 -2.79
N ALA A 102 -5.85 -3.12 -1.74
CA ALA A 102 -6.78 -3.12 -0.60
C ALA A 102 -6.84 -1.73 0.06
N TYR A 103 -5.67 -1.14 0.37
CA TYR A 103 -5.61 0.23 0.91
C TYR A 103 -6.27 1.27 0.00
N LYS A 104 -6.22 1.09 -1.33
CA LYS A 104 -6.88 1.99 -2.29
C LYS A 104 -8.40 1.82 -2.35
N GLN A 105 -8.92 0.65 -1.98
CA GLN A 105 -10.36 0.39 -1.90
C GLN A 105 -10.95 0.94 -0.59
N ASP A 106 -10.21 0.83 0.51
CA ASP A 106 -10.69 1.25 1.83
C ASP A 106 -10.61 2.78 2.03
N LEU A 107 -9.59 3.43 1.45
CA LEU A 107 -9.35 4.85 1.64
C LEU A 107 -10.54 5.74 1.18
N PRO A 108 -11.17 5.53 0.01
CA PRO A 108 -12.36 6.27 -0.40
C PRO A 108 -13.55 6.09 0.55
N SER A 109 -13.77 4.88 1.06
CA SER A 109 -14.85 4.58 2.01
C SER A 109 -14.68 5.37 3.30
N CYS A 110 -13.45 5.37 3.85
CA CYS A 110 -13.11 6.16 5.02
C CYS A 110 -13.26 7.68 4.78
N LEU A 111 -12.80 8.19 3.63
CA LEU A 111 -12.95 9.60 3.26
C LEU A 111 -14.41 10.02 3.14
N HIS A 112 -15.25 9.19 2.53
CA HIS A 112 -16.69 9.45 2.38
C HIS A 112 -17.41 9.50 3.73
N TYR A 113 -17.04 8.59 4.64
CA TYR A 113 -17.56 8.58 6.00
C TYR A 113 -17.18 9.87 6.75
N LEU A 114 -15.89 10.25 6.71
CA LEU A 114 -15.41 11.47 7.36
C LEU A 114 -16.03 12.75 6.77
N SER A 115 -16.27 12.80 5.46
CA SER A 115 -16.92 13.95 4.82
C SER A 115 -18.41 14.08 5.15
N SER A 116 -19.05 13.03 5.66
CA SER A 116 -20.46 13.04 6.06
C SER A 116 -20.69 13.70 7.44
N PHE A 117 -19.62 13.95 8.20
CA PHE A 117 -19.69 14.67 9.47
C PHE A 117 -19.18 16.10 9.31
N SER A 118 -19.79 17.03 10.05
CA SER A 118 -19.25 18.39 10.15
C SER A 118 -17.85 18.32 10.76
N SER A 119 -16.84 18.66 9.98
CA SER A 119 -15.44 18.51 10.37
C SER A 119 -15.08 19.55 11.43
N LEU A 120 -14.95 19.13 12.69
CA LEU A 120 -14.32 19.93 13.74
C LEU A 120 -12.84 19.53 13.81
N VAL A 121 -11.96 20.34 13.21
CA VAL A 121 -10.52 20.06 13.14
C VAL A 121 -9.81 20.72 14.31
N PHE A 122 -9.27 19.93 15.24
CA PHE A 122 -8.37 20.40 16.28
C PHE A 122 -6.92 20.16 15.84
N PHE A 123 -6.16 21.24 15.65
CA PHE A 123 -4.72 21.15 15.47
C PHE A 123 -4.07 21.04 16.84
N PHE A 124 -3.35 19.96 17.10
CA PHE A 124 -2.44 19.87 18.24
C PHE A 124 -1.20 20.73 17.92
N SER A 125 -0.94 21.75 18.74
CA SER A 125 0.30 22.53 18.74
C SER A 125 1.32 21.96 19.70
#